data_AF-E9PKG4-F1
#
_entry.id   AF-E9PKG4-F1
#
_cell.length_a   1.000
_cell.length_b   1.000
_cell.length_c   1.000
_cell.angle_alpha   90.00
_cell.angle_beta   90.00
_cell.angle_gamma   90.00
#
_symmetry.space_group_name_H-M   'P 1'
#
loop_
_entity.id
_entity.type
_entity.pdbx_description
1 polymer ?
#
loop_
_entity_poly.entity_id
_entity_poly.type
_entity_poly.pdbx_seq_one_letter_code
_entity_poly.pdbx_strand_id
1 'polypeptide(L)' 'MFWKFDLHSSSHIDTLLEREDVTLKELMDEEDVLQECKAQNRKLIEFLLKAECLEDLVSFIIEEPPQDMDEKIRY' A
#
# COMPACT_ATOMS: atom_id res chain seq x y z
N MET A 1 15.61 -3.42 13.08
CA MET A 1 14.29 -3.82 13.61
C MET A 1 13.26 -3.23 12.67
N PHE A 2 12.33 -4.04 12.16
CA PHE A 2 11.28 -3.67 11.20
C PHE A 2 10.24 -2.66 11.76
N TRP A 3 10.44 -2.20 13.00
CA TRP A 3 9.55 -1.32 13.75
C TRP A 3 10.37 -0.17 14.34
N LYS A 4 10.85 0.74 13.48
CA LYS A 4 11.36 2.03 13.97
C LYS A 4 10.21 3.01 14.04
N PHE A 5 10.08 3.64 15.20
CA PHE A 5 9.03 4.62 15.50
C PHE A 5 9.60 6.00 15.18
N ASP A 6 9.64 6.36 13.90
CA ASP A 6 10.04 7.70 13.49
C ASP A 6 8.78 8.57 13.39
N LEU A 7 8.58 9.38 14.43
CA LEU A 7 7.55 10.39 14.49
C LEU A 7 7.98 11.57 13.60
N HIS A 8 7.75 11.50 12.30
CA HIS A 8 8.18 12.54 11.37
C HIS A 8 7.02 13.31 10.73
N SER A 9 7.22 14.62 10.67
CA SER A 9 6.43 15.65 9.99
C SER A 9 6.03 15.24 8.57
N SER A 10 4.72 15.32 8.26
CA SER A 10 4.06 14.96 6.99
C SER A 10 4.55 13.66 6.37
N SER A 11 3.78 12.58 6.53
CA SER A 11 4.19 11.27 5.99
C SER A 11 4.32 11.32 4.47
N HIS A 12 5.27 10.56 3.93
CA HIS A 12 5.42 10.46 2.47
C HIS A 12 4.14 9.93 1.83
N ILE A 13 3.47 9.00 2.51
CA ILE A 13 2.12 8.50 2.18
C ILE A 13 1.11 9.64 2.04
N ASP A 14 1.08 10.61 2.96
CA ASP A 14 0.15 11.75 2.87
C ASP A 14 0.40 12.60 1.63
N THR A 15 1.68 12.76 1.25
CA THR A 15 2.08 13.50 0.05
C THR A 15 1.70 12.72 -1.21
N LEU A 16 1.84 11.40 -1.18
CA LEU A 16 1.47 10.53 -2.29
C LEU A 16 -0.06 10.54 -2.50
N LEU A 17 -0.84 10.50 -1.42
CA LEU A 17 -2.30 10.55 -1.43
C LEU A 17 -2.88 11.89 -1.88
N GLU A 18 -2.08 12.96 -1.93
CA GLU A 18 -2.47 14.26 -2.47
C GLU A 18 -2.43 14.29 -4.00
N ARG A 19 -1.80 13.31 -4.65
CA ARG A 19 -1.80 13.18 -6.11
C ARG A 19 -3.14 12.63 -6.60
N GLU A 20 -3.67 13.22 -7.67
CA GLU A 20 -4.92 12.75 -8.29
C GLU A 20 -4.79 11.39 -8.99
N ASP A 21 -3.58 10.99 -9.36
CA ASP A 21 -3.25 9.78 -10.12
C ASP A 21 -2.63 8.66 -9.28
N VAL A 22 -2.65 8.79 -7.95
CA VAL A 22 -2.08 7.77 -7.05
C VAL A 22 -2.80 6.43 -7.22
N THR A 23 -2.01 5.36 -7.31
CA THR A 23 -2.53 3.99 -7.42
C THR A 23 -2.34 3.21 -6.13
N LEU A 24 -3.17 2.20 -5.91
CA LEU A 24 -2.98 1.27 -4.79
C LEU A 24 -1.59 0.62 -4.83
N LYS A 25 -1.10 0.25 -6.02
CA LYS A 25 0.21 -0.38 -6.16
C LYS A 25 1.35 0.52 -5.70
N GLU A 26 1.33 1.79 -6.10
CA GLU A 26 2.32 2.76 -5.62
C GLU A 26 2.29 2.85 -4.08
N LEU A 27 1.11 2.87 -3.46
CA LEU A 27 1.00 2.86 -1.99
C LEU A 27 1.50 1.58 -1.34
N MET A 28 1.30 0.42 -1.98
CA MET A 28 1.75 -0.87 -1.45
C MET A 28 3.27 -1.07 -1.56
N ASP A 29 3.93 -0.37 -2.48
CA ASP A 29 5.39 -0.38 -2.64
C ASP A 29 6.10 0.48 -1.58
N GLU A 30 5.35 1.31 -0.82
CA GLU A 30 5.91 2.16 0.24
C GLU A 30 6.26 1.37 1.51
N GLU A 31 7.50 1.52 2.00
CA GLU A 31 8.00 0.79 3.18
C GLU A 31 7.20 1.09 4.45
N ASP A 32 6.65 2.31 4.56
CA ASP A 32 5.94 2.79 5.74
C ASP A 32 4.44 2.48 5.72
N VAL A 33 3.89 1.89 4.65
CA VAL A 33 2.43 1.75 4.48
C VAL A 33 1.76 0.97 5.62
N LEU A 34 2.41 -0.09 6.11
CA LEU A 34 1.93 -0.87 7.25
C LEU A 34 2.05 -0.09 8.57
N GLN A 35 3.10 0.72 8.73
CA GLN A 35 3.26 1.56 9.92
C GLN A 35 2.18 2.64 9.97
N GLU A 36 1.94 3.32 8.85
CA GLU A 36 0.91 4.36 8.72
C GLU A 36 -0.51 3.80 8.92
N CYS A 37 -0.78 2.59 8.42
CA CYS A 37 -2.03 1.87 8.72
C CYS A 37 -2.19 1.63 10.23
N LYS A 38 -1.14 1.14 10.88
CA LYS A 38 -1.12 0.88 12.32
C LYS A 38 -1.25 2.17 13.15
N ALA A 39 -0.67 3.26 12.68
CA ALA A 39 -0.77 4.58 13.27
C ALA A 39 -2.14 5.24 13.06
N GLN A 40 -3.07 4.55 12.38
CA GLN A 40 -4.40 5.02 12.06
C GLN A 40 -4.38 6.30 11.19
N ASN A 41 -3.46 6.38 10.22
CA ASN A 41 -3.46 7.46 9.25
C ASN A 41 -4.80 7.49 8.51
N ARG A 42 -5.58 8.55 8.76
CA ARG A 42 -6.95 8.67 8.28
C ARG A 42 -7.03 8.76 6.76
N LYS A 43 -6.12 9.48 6.09
CA LYS A 43 -6.11 9.60 4.63
C LYS A 43 -5.86 8.23 3.99
N LEU A 44 -4.89 7.48 4.52
CA LEU A 44 -4.57 6.14 4.05
C LEU A 44 -5.73 5.17 4.27
N ILE A 45 -6.34 5.18 5.46
CA ILE A 45 -7.48 4.31 5.76
C ILE A 45 -8.67 4.63 4.84
N GLU A 46 -9.00 5.92 4.66
CA GLU A 46 -10.08 6.33 3.76
C GLU A 46 -9.81 5.92 2.31
N PHE A 47 -8.56 5.95 1.86
CA PHE A 47 -8.17 5.45 0.53
C PHE A 47 -8.36 3.92 0.42
N LEU A 48 -7.79 3.16 1.36
CA LEU A 48 -7.85 1.69 1.34
C LEU A 48 -9.27 1.13 1.50
N LEU A 49 -10.18 1.90 2.10
CA LEU A 49 -11.60 1.52 2.26
C LEU A 49 -12.45 1.73 1.00
N LYS A 50 -11.91 2.34 -0.06
CA LYS A 50 -12.62 2.42 -1.35
C LYS A 50 -12.85 1.00 -1.90
N ALA A 51 -14.02 0.78 -2.51
CA ALA A 51 -14.40 -0.54 -3.01
C ALA A 51 -13.38 -1.11 -4.02
N GLU A 52 -12.94 -0.28 -4.96
CA GLU A 52 -11.89 -0.62 -5.94
C GLU A 52 -10.58 -1.07 -5.26
N CYS A 53 -10.13 -0.35 -4.23
CA CYS A 53 -8.92 -0.70 -3.50
C CYS A 53 -9.09 -2.00 -2.71
N LEU A 54 -10.24 -2.23 -2.09
CA LEU A 54 -10.51 -3.47 -1.37
C LEU A 54 -10.55 -4.68 -2.31
N GLU A 55 -11.17 -4.54 -3.48
CA GLU A 55 -11.19 -5.58 -4.51
C GLU A 55 -9.77 -5.90 -4.98
N ASP A 56 -8.98 -4.88 -5.34
CA ASP A 56 -7.59 -5.06 -5.78
C ASP A 56 -6.71 -5.70 -4.70
N LEU A 57 -6.85 -5.27 -3.43
CA LEU A 57 -6.12 -5.87 -2.29
C LEU A 57 -6.42 -7.37 -2.16
N VAL A 58 -7.67 -7.77 -2.35
CA VAL A 58 -8.04 -9.20 -2.32
C VAL A 58 -7.44 -9.90 -3.54
N SER A 59 -7.58 -9.33 -4.74
CA SER A 59 -7.01 -9.88 -5.98
C SER A 59 -5.51 -10.10 -5.87
N PHE A 60 -4.74 -9.18 -5.27
CA PHE A 60 -3.30 -9.36 -5.07
C PHE A 60 -2.92 -10.55 -4.18
N ILE A 61 -3.85 -11.03 -3.34
CA ILE A 61 -3.63 -12.18 -2.46
C ILE A 61 -4.10 -13.48 -3.12
N ILE A 62 -5.23 -13.44 -3.84
CA ILE A 62 -5.89 -14.65 -4.34
C ILE A 62 -5.55 -14.99 -5.79
N GLU A 63 -5.11 -14.02 -6.58
CA GLU A 63 -4.76 -14.25 -7.97
C GLU A 63 -3.34 -14.79 -8.07
N GLU A 64 -3.20 -15.93 -8.73
CA GLU A 64 -1.88 -16.46 -9.04
C GLU A 64 -1.18 -15.51 -10.02
N PRO A 65 0.10 -15.17 -9.76
CA PRO A 65 0.86 -14.37 -10.69
C PRO A 65 0.96 -15.09 -12.04
N PRO A 66 0.82 -14.36 -13.16
CA PRO A 66 0.63 -14.96 -14.47
C PRO A 66 1.82 -15.84 -14.88
N GLN A 67 1.53 -16.91 -15.64
CA GLN A 67 2.49 -18.00 -15.85
C GLN A 67 3.72 -17.64 -16.67
N ASP A 68 3.68 -16.50 -17.35
CA ASP A 68 4.76 -15.90 -18.12
C ASP A 68 5.72 -15.05 -17.26
N MET A 69 5.40 -14.80 -15.99
CA MET A 69 6.32 -14.13 -15.05
C MET A 69 7.45 -15.07 -14.60
N ASP A 70 8.63 -14.47 -14.36
CA ASP A 70 9.80 -15.16 -13.83
C ASP A 70 9.43 -15.92 -12.54
N GLU A 71 9.85 -17.18 -12.42
CA GLU A 71 9.54 -18.02 -11.26
C GLU A 71 9.98 -17.37 -9.94
N LYS A 72 11.07 -16.60 -9.94
CA LYS A 72 11.56 -15.87 -8.75
C LYS A 72 10.65 -14.73 -8.29
N ILE A 73 9.75 -14.28 -9.16
CA ILE A 73 8.76 -13.25 -8.86
C ILE A 73 7.44 -13.90 -8.45
N ARG A 74 7.19 -15.14 -8.91
CA ARG A 74 6.02 -15.94 -8.52
C ARG A 74 6.16 -16.57 -7.14
N TYR A 75 7.38 -16.94 -6.73
CA TYR A 75 7.69 -17.73 -5.52
C TYR A 75 9.02 -17.30 -4.89
#